data_AF-A0A812KSY1-F1
#
_entry.id   AF-A0A812KSY1-F1
#
_cell.length_a   1.000
_cell.length_b   1.000
_cell.length_c   1.000
_cell.angle_alpha   90.00
_cell.angle_beta   90.00
_cell.angle_gamma   90.00
#
_symmetry.space_group_name_H-M   'P 1'
#
loop_
_entity.id
_entity.type
_entity.pdbx_description
1 polymer ?
#
loop_
_entity_poly.entity_id
_entity_poly.type
_entity_poly.pdbx_seq_one_letter_code
_entity_poly.pdbx_strand_id
1 'polypeptide(L)'
;FCHCSPLHPTTLSPATRAAAGIPELAKFFAWSYPAELAGELRGRIISALNGPERAFLEYGGYVYFDSELNVVGTTSISPTSAGTGLIFGRPLPLAEGVAAALFRQGRFQEVTLEALKSKGATHFAWLRPKEFASHGLDCPSGGFAYKFDSGEQHRYFPLAGKPVLSDAGLQNAVTPESASV
;
A
#
# COMPACT_ATOMS: atom_id res chain seq x y z
N PHE A 1 -18.78 -0.65 6.43
CA PHE A 1 -17.60 -0.56 5.55
C PHE A 1 -16.83 0.69 5.92
N CYS A 2 -15.56 0.55 6.31
CA CYS A 2 -14.71 1.71 6.59
C CYS A 2 -13.83 1.93 5.36
N HIS A 3 -14.19 2.91 4.52
CA HIS A 3 -13.40 3.25 3.32
C HIS A 3 -11.98 3.73 3.65
N CYS A 4 -11.73 4.15 4.89
CA CYS A 4 -10.41 4.49 5.40
C CYS A 4 -10.00 3.60 6.56
N SER A 5 -8.69 3.34 6.70
CA SER A 5 -8.13 2.83 7.94
C SER A 5 -8.31 3.82 9.09
N PRO A 6 -8.25 3.38 10.36
CA PRO A 6 -8.10 4.29 11.48
C PRO A 6 -6.91 5.24 11.29
N LEU A 7 -7.03 6.45 11.85
CA LEU A 7 -5.94 7.43 11.89
C LEU A 7 -4.74 6.86 12.63
N HIS A 8 -3.55 7.17 12.13
CA HIS A 8 -2.29 6.79 12.75
C HIS A 8 -1.29 7.94 12.71
N PRO A 9 -0.49 8.17 13.78
CA PRO A 9 0.61 9.11 13.73
C PRO A 9 1.59 8.81 12.58
N THR A 10 2.10 9.84 11.93
CA THR A 10 3.17 9.69 10.93
C THR A 10 4.39 9.05 11.58
N THR A 11 4.94 8.01 10.94
CA THR A 11 6.05 7.21 11.47
C THR A 11 7.37 7.43 10.72
N LEU A 12 7.32 8.06 9.55
CA LEU A 12 8.46 8.28 8.69
C LEU A 12 9.27 9.51 9.13
N SER A 13 10.58 9.48 8.89
CA SER A 13 11.47 10.61 9.16
C SER A 13 11.08 11.85 8.34
N PRO A 14 11.41 13.08 8.78
CA PRO A 14 11.15 14.29 8.00
C PRO A 14 11.71 14.24 6.57
N ALA A 15 12.93 13.71 6.40
CA ALA A 15 13.55 13.56 5.09
C ALA A 15 12.78 12.59 4.18
N THR A 16 12.38 11.41 4.72
CA THR A 16 11.57 10.44 3.97
C THR A 16 10.20 11.00 3.62
N ARG A 17 9.58 11.78 4.53
CA ARG A 17 8.30 12.45 4.29
C ARG A 17 8.40 13.45 3.13
N ALA A 18 9.39 14.33 3.17
CA ALA A 18 9.63 15.30 2.11
C ALA A 18 9.88 14.60 0.75
N ALA A 19 10.72 13.56 0.75
CA ALA A 19 11.02 12.77 -0.45
C ALA A 19 9.82 11.99 -1.00
N ALA A 20 8.81 11.70 -0.16
CA ALA A 20 7.57 11.04 -0.56
C ALA A 20 6.42 12.02 -0.87
N GLY A 21 6.68 13.34 -0.85
CA GLY A 21 5.65 14.35 -1.08
C GLY A 21 4.62 14.47 0.05
N ILE A 22 4.94 14.00 1.26
CA ILE A 22 4.06 14.09 2.42
C ILE A 22 4.08 15.53 2.94
N PRO A 23 2.93 16.21 3.08
CA PRO A 23 2.87 17.59 3.59
C PRO A 23 3.59 17.73 4.93
N GLU A 24 4.36 18.81 5.12
CA GLU A 24 5.14 19.05 6.35
C GLU A 24 4.24 19.10 7.61
N LEU A 25 3.04 19.68 7.47
CA LEU A 25 2.05 19.81 8.53
C LEU A 25 1.45 18.46 8.97
N ALA A 26 1.59 17.39 8.17
CA ALA A 26 1.00 16.09 8.48
C ALA A 26 1.53 15.54 9.82
N LYS A 27 0.62 15.30 10.76
CA LYS A 27 0.85 14.62 12.05
C LYS A 27 0.23 13.23 12.07
N PHE A 28 -0.86 13.04 11.32
CA PHE A 28 -1.53 11.77 11.18
C PHE A 28 -1.75 11.41 9.71
N PHE A 29 -1.99 10.14 9.46
CA PHE A 29 -2.41 9.64 8.16
C PHE A 29 -3.46 8.55 8.32
N ALA A 30 -4.23 8.33 7.25
CA ALA A 30 -5.07 7.16 7.06
C ALA A 30 -4.91 6.63 5.64
N TRP A 31 -5.00 5.31 5.47
CA TRP A 31 -5.11 4.70 4.14
C TRP A 31 -6.56 4.75 3.69
N SER A 32 -6.83 5.38 2.55
CA SER A 32 -8.10 5.30 1.83
C SER A 32 -8.01 4.16 0.83
N TYR A 33 -8.92 3.19 0.96
CA TYR A 33 -9.07 2.13 -0.03
C TYR A 33 -9.60 2.68 -1.36
N PRO A 34 -9.43 1.94 -2.47
CA PRO A 34 -10.06 2.26 -3.75
C PRO A 34 -11.55 2.57 -3.58
N ALA A 35 -12.04 3.51 -4.38
CA ALA A 35 -13.44 3.86 -4.36
C ALA A 35 -14.29 2.69 -4.89
N GLU A 36 -15.26 2.24 -4.10
CA GLU A 36 -16.27 1.28 -4.55
C GLU A 36 -17.28 2.02 -5.44
N LEU A 37 -16.95 2.11 -6.72
CA LEU A 37 -17.81 2.70 -7.74
C LEU A 37 -18.52 1.60 -8.53
N ALA A 38 -19.85 1.70 -8.67
CA ALA A 38 -20.64 0.72 -9.39
C ALA A 38 -20.49 0.85 -10.91
N GLY A 39 -20.15 -0.26 -11.58
CA GLY A 39 -20.30 -0.47 -13.03
C GLY A 39 -19.93 0.72 -13.93
N GLU A 40 -20.88 1.13 -14.77
CA GLU A 40 -20.75 2.24 -15.73
C GLU A 40 -20.33 3.57 -15.09
N LEU A 41 -20.72 3.84 -13.84
CA LEU A 41 -20.33 5.07 -13.13
C LEU A 41 -18.82 5.09 -12.87
N ARG A 42 -18.25 3.93 -12.52
CA ARG A 42 -16.79 3.78 -12.40
C ARG A 42 -16.12 4.13 -13.72
N GLY A 43 -16.57 3.52 -14.82
CA GLY A 43 -16.03 3.78 -16.16
C GLY A 43 -16.02 5.26 -16.49
N ARG A 44 -17.16 5.94 -16.31
CA ARG A 44 -17.33 7.38 -16.60
C ARG A 44 -16.47 8.29 -15.74
N ILE A 45 -16.41 8.07 -14.43
CA ILE A 45 -15.63 8.92 -13.51
C ILE A 45 -14.14 8.71 -13.79
N ILE A 46 -13.71 7.45 -13.87
CA ILE A 46 -12.31 7.10 -14.10
C ILE A 46 -11.82 7.58 -15.48
N SER A 47 -12.65 7.50 -16.53
CA SER A 47 -12.27 8.00 -17.86
C SER A 47 -12.21 9.52 -17.95
N ALA A 48 -12.95 10.23 -17.09
CA ALA A 48 -12.98 11.69 -17.06
C ALA A 48 -11.81 12.30 -16.27
N LEU A 49 -11.17 11.53 -15.40
CA LEU A 49 -10.04 11.96 -14.59
C LEU A 49 -8.72 11.55 -15.24
N ASN A 50 -7.73 12.44 -15.15
CA ASN A 50 -6.35 12.16 -15.54
C ASN A 50 -5.44 12.48 -14.36
N GLY A 51 -4.37 11.71 -14.15
CA GLY A 51 -3.37 12.01 -13.13
C GLY A 51 -3.67 11.41 -11.73
N PRO A 52 -3.15 12.05 -10.65
CA PRO A 52 -3.15 11.50 -9.30
C PRO A 52 -4.54 11.22 -8.71
N GLU A 53 -5.56 11.99 -9.08
CA GLU A 53 -6.94 11.84 -8.61
C GLU A 53 -7.56 10.55 -9.13
N ARG A 54 -7.30 10.21 -10.41
CA ARG A 54 -7.70 8.92 -10.98
C ARG A 54 -7.04 7.78 -10.23
N ALA A 55 -5.72 7.87 -10.01
CA ALA A 55 -4.98 6.85 -9.27
C ALA A 55 -5.48 6.70 -7.83
N PHE A 56 -5.86 7.79 -7.17
CA PHE A 56 -6.43 7.77 -5.82
C PHE A 56 -7.74 6.97 -5.78
N LEU A 57 -8.62 7.17 -6.77
CA LEU A 57 -9.90 6.44 -6.83
C LEU A 57 -9.73 4.98 -7.28
N GLU A 58 -8.80 4.70 -8.22
CA GLU A 58 -8.57 3.34 -8.74
C GLU A 58 -7.80 2.45 -7.77
N TYR A 59 -6.78 2.98 -7.10
CA TYR A 59 -5.82 2.20 -6.31
C TYR A 59 -5.82 2.55 -4.83
N GLY A 60 -6.48 3.65 -4.45
CA GLY A 60 -6.42 4.19 -3.10
C GLY A 60 -5.22 5.12 -2.91
N GLY A 61 -5.10 5.63 -1.69
CA GLY A 61 -4.06 6.58 -1.34
C GLY A 61 -4.03 6.90 0.15
N TYR A 62 -3.05 7.69 0.55
CA TYR A 62 -2.95 8.23 1.89
C TYR A 62 -3.67 9.56 1.97
N VAL A 63 -4.41 9.76 3.05
CA VAL A 63 -4.94 11.06 3.48
C VAL A 63 -4.15 11.51 4.69
N TYR A 64 -3.67 12.75 4.67
CA TYR A 64 -2.82 13.31 5.71
C TYR A 64 -3.57 14.39 6.49
N PHE A 65 -3.33 14.43 7.79
CA PHE A 65 -4.01 15.34 8.71
C PHE A 65 -3.03 16.08 9.60
N ASP A 66 -3.33 17.34 9.94
CA ASP A 66 -2.56 18.11 10.92
C ASP A 66 -2.91 17.74 12.38
N SER A 67 -2.43 18.52 13.35
CA SER A 67 -2.71 18.32 14.78
C SER A 67 -4.17 18.54 15.17
N GLU A 68 -4.93 19.29 14.37
CA GLU A 68 -6.35 19.59 14.59
C GLU A 68 -7.27 18.63 13.83
N LEU A 69 -6.69 17.63 13.15
CA LEU A 69 -7.38 16.66 12.29
C LEU A 69 -8.00 17.27 11.03
N ASN A 70 -7.49 18.41 10.56
CA ASN A 70 -7.84 18.92 9.24
C ASN A 70 -7.05 18.18 8.16
N VAL A 71 -7.66 17.91 7.00
CA VAL A 71 -6.96 17.32 5.85
C VAL A 71 -5.97 18.33 5.27
N VAL A 72 -4.69 17.97 5.23
CA VAL A 72 -3.61 18.83 4.71
C VAL A 72 -2.99 18.30 3.41
N GLY A 73 -3.46 17.16 2.92
CA GLY A 73 -3.09 16.64 1.60
C GLY A 73 -3.40 15.17 1.41
N THR A 74 -3.23 14.70 0.19
CA THR A 74 -3.39 13.30 -0.20
C THR A 74 -2.26 12.87 -1.14
N THR A 75 -1.94 11.58 -1.15
CA THR A 75 -1.06 10.96 -2.15
C THR A 75 -1.67 9.66 -2.62
N SER A 76 -1.71 9.41 -3.93
CA SER A 76 -2.18 8.13 -4.49
C SER A 76 -1.05 7.14 -4.70
N ILE A 77 -1.42 5.85 -4.79
CA ILE A 77 -0.50 4.82 -5.27
C ILE A 77 -0.62 4.75 -6.79
N SER A 78 0.53 4.74 -7.48
CA SER A 78 0.60 4.44 -8.90
C SER A 78 1.71 3.43 -9.18
N PRO A 79 1.54 2.56 -10.19
CA PRO A 79 2.66 1.81 -10.73
C PRO A 79 3.60 2.80 -11.42
N THR A 80 4.79 3.05 -10.86
CA THR A 80 5.83 3.85 -11.52
C THR A 80 7.18 3.16 -11.43
N SER A 81 7.98 3.27 -12.51
CA SER A 81 9.38 2.85 -12.56
C SER A 81 10.36 3.97 -12.18
N ALA A 82 9.88 5.21 -12.02
CA ALA A 82 10.69 6.37 -11.62
C ALA A 82 9.84 7.45 -10.93
N GLY A 83 10.36 8.09 -9.87
CA GLY A 83 9.71 9.20 -9.19
C GLY A 83 10.04 9.30 -7.70
N THR A 84 9.44 10.30 -7.05
CA THR A 84 9.40 10.50 -5.60
C THR A 84 8.19 9.79 -5.02
N GLY A 85 8.36 8.92 -4.02
CA GLY A 85 7.25 8.17 -3.46
C GLY A 85 7.66 7.25 -2.31
N LEU A 86 6.66 6.58 -1.74
CA LEU A 86 6.90 5.57 -0.72
C LEU A 86 7.47 4.31 -1.39
N ILE A 87 8.54 3.79 -0.80
CA ILE A 87 9.18 2.57 -1.27
C ILE A 87 8.74 1.44 -0.37
N PHE A 88 8.34 0.33 -0.99
CA PHE A 88 8.03 -0.90 -0.28
C PHE A 88 9.25 -1.82 -0.31
N GLY A 89 9.53 -2.47 0.81
CA GLY A 89 10.56 -3.48 0.90
C GLY A 89 10.21 -4.74 0.09
N ARG A 90 11.15 -5.69 0.08
CA ARG A 90 10.94 -7.00 -0.54
C ARG A 90 9.70 -7.72 0.04
N PRO A 91 9.03 -8.58 -0.75
CA PRO A 91 7.96 -9.41 -0.22
C PRO A 91 8.48 -10.35 0.88
N LEU A 92 7.79 -10.38 2.00
CA LEU A 92 8.07 -11.27 3.13
C LEU A 92 6.88 -12.20 3.38
N PRO A 93 7.10 -13.42 3.93
CA PRO A 93 6.02 -14.32 4.31
C PRO A 93 5.04 -13.68 5.30
N LEU A 94 3.75 -13.73 5.02
CA LEU A 94 2.71 -13.30 5.95
C LEU A 94 2.31 -14.48 6.84
N ALA A 95 2.48 -14.32 8.15
CA ALA A 95 2.10 -15.34 9.12
C ALA A 95 0.60 -15.68 9.01
N GLU A 96 0.27 -16.97 9.05
CA GLU A 96 -1.11 -17.46 8.85
C GLU A 96 -2.09 -16.86 9.87
N GLY A 97 -1.68 -16.74 11.14
CA GLY A 97 -2.50 -16.11 12.18
C GLY A 97 -2.83 -14.64 11.88
N VAL A 98 -1.92 -13.91 11.24
CA VAL A 98 -2.15 -12.52 10.82
C VAL A 98 -3.10 -12.47 9.63
N ALA A 99 -2.89 -13.33 8.63
CA ALA A 99 -3.79 -13.42 7.48
C ALA A 99 -5.22 -13.78 7.92
N ALA A 100 -5.36 -14.77 8.81
CA ALA A 100 -6.65 -15.16 9.37
C ALA A 100 -7.31 -14.03 10.17
N ALA A 101 -6.53 -13.23 10.92
CA ALA A 101 -7.05 -12.08 11.64
C ALA A 101 -7.58 -11.00 10.69
N LEU A 102 -6.83 -10.67 9.63
CA LEU A 102 -7.25 -9.70 8.61
C LEU A 102 -8.51 -10.17 7.86
N PHE A 103 -8.60 -11.46 7.57
CA PHE A 103 -9.77 -12.08 6.95
C PHE A 103 -11.02 -11.98 7.84
N ARG A 104 -10.91 -12.38 9.11
CA ARG A 104 -12.02 -12.26 10.07
C ARG A 104 -12.48 -10.82 10.28
N GLN A 105 -11.58 -9.85 10.13
CA GLN A 105 -11.89 -8.42 10.22
C GLN A 105 -12.51 -7.85 8.94
N GLY A 106 -12.63 -8.64 7.86
CA GLY A 106 -13.16 -8.18 6.58
C GLY A 106 -12.30 -7.09 5.93
N ARG A 107 -10.99 -7.09 6.18
CA ARG A 107 -10.06 -6.03 5.73
C ARG A 107 -9.42 -6.29 4.38
N PHE A 108 -9.55 -7.50 3.87
CA PHE A 108 -9.09 -7.83 2.53
C PHE A 108 -10.06 -7.27 1.50
N GLN A 109 -9.51 -6.49 0.57
CA GLN A 109 -10.18 -5.93 -0.58
C GLN A 109 -9.59 -6.56 -1.85
N GLU A 110 -10.35 -6.61 -2.95
CA GLU A 110 -9.85 -7.14 -4.22
C GLU A 110 -8.63 -6.35 -4.68
N VAL A 111 -7.59 -7.05 -5.17
CA VAL A 111 -6.43 -6.38 -5.77
C VAL A 111 -6.89 -5.57 -6.96
N THR A 112 -6.40 -4.33 -7.09
CA THR A 112 -6.70 -3.45 -8.23
C THR A 112 -5.54 -3.33 -9.21
N LEU A 113 -4.31 -3.63 -8.79
CA LEU A 113 -3.10 -3.55 -9.61
C LEU A 113 -2.90 -4.81 -10.45
N GLU A 114 -2.90 -4.67 -11.78
CA GLU A 114 -2.77 -5.80 -12.72
C GLU A 114 -1.41 -6.53 -12.59
N ALA A 115 -0.34 -5.80 -12.28
CA ALA A 115 0.98 -6.39 -12.04
C ALA A 115 1.00 -7.38 -10.87
N LEU A 116 0.10 -7.23 -9.89
CA LEU A 116 -0.03 -8.15 -8.76
C LEU A 116 -1.04 -9.26 -9.04
N LYS A 117 -2.14 -8.94 -9.75
CA LYS A 117 -3.11 -9.94 -10.22
C LYS A 117 -2.47 -11.00 -11.10
N SER A 118 -1.66 -10.58 -12.07
CA SER A 118 -0.90 -11.46 -12.97
C SER A 118 0.12 -12.35 -12.26
N LYS A 119 0.45 -12.04 -10.98
CA LYS A 119 1.28 -12.87 -10.10
C LYS A 119 0.47 -13.72 -9.11
N GLY A 120 -0.86 -13.79 -9.27
CA GLY A 120 -1.74 -14.63 -8.44
C GLY A 120 -2.28 -13.96 -7.17
N ALA A 121 -2.02 -12.67 -6.95
CA ALA A 121 -2.59 -11.96 -5.81
C ALA A 121 -4.07 -11.65 -6.07
N THR A 122 -4.95 -12.09 -5.17
CA THR A 122 -6.41 -11.90 -5.31
C THR A 122 -6.93 -10.78 -4.43
N HIS A 123 -6.38 -10.64 -3.22
CA HIS A 123 -6.80 -9.62 -2.27
C HIS A 123 -5.61 -8.91 -1.63
N PHE A 124 -5.82 -7.68 -1.19
CA PHE A 124 -4.86 -6.91 -0.41
C PHE A 124 -5.49 -6.28 0.83
N ALA A 125 -4.67 -6.01 1.84
CA ALA A 125 -5.08 -5.30 3.04
C ALA A 125 -3.96 -4.36 3.51
N TRP A 126 -4.32 -3.16 3.95
CA TRP A 126 -3.39 -2.27 4.62
C TRP A 126 -3.08 -2.80 6.03
N LEU A 127 -1.80 -2.98 6.35
CA LEU A 127 -1.28 -3.29 7.68
C LEU A 127 -0.93 -1.98 8.38
N ARG A 128 -1.53 -1.74 9.55
CA ARG A 128 -1.22 -0.53 10.30
C ARG A 128 0.19 -0.61 10.90
N PRO A 129 0.85 0.54 11.15
CA PRO A 129 2.15 0.55 11.80
C PRO A 129 2.14 -0.26 13.10
N LYS A 130 3.09 -1.20 13.23
CA LYS A 130 3.30 -2.06 14.40
C LYS A 130 2.10 -2.92 14.83
N GLU A 131 1.07 -3.04 13.98
CA GLU A 131 -0.20 -3.69 14.33
C GLU A 131 -0.05 -5.13 14.83
N PHE A 132 0.86 -5.88 14.20
CA PHE A 132 1.09 -7.29 14.49
C PHE A 132 2.53 -7.55 14.97
N ALA A 133 3.17 -6.55 15.59
CA ALA A 133 4.53 -6.68 16.10
C ALA A 133 4.65 -7.81 17.14
N SER A 134 3.62 -8.02 17.97
CA SER A 134 3.54 -9.15 18.92
C SER A 134 3.46 -10.53 18.25
N HIS A 135 3.12 -10.58 16.95
CA HIS A 135 3.08 -11.79 16.13
C HIS A 135 4.32 -11.91 15.22
N GLY A 136 5.38 -11.15 15.51
CA GLY A 136 6.65 -11.20 14.77
C GLY A 136 6.63 -10.52 13.41
N LEU A 137 5.59 -9.72 13.10
CA LEU A 137 5.51 -8.99 11.83
C LEU A 137 6.16 -7.61 11.97
N ASP A 138 7.30 -7.42 11.31
CA ASP A 138 8.05 -6.16 11.33
C ASP A 138 7.51 -5.20 10.26
N CYS A 139 6.73 -4.22 10.73
CA CYS A 139 6.04 -3.26 9.88
C CYS A 139 5.92 -1.90 10.59
N PRO A 140 7.05 -1.22 10.85
CA PRO A 140 7.10 -0.06 11.74
C PRO A 140 6.37 1.16 11.19
N SER A 141 6.20 1.22 9.86
CA SER A 141 5.50 2.29 9.14
C SER A 141 4.24 1.82 8.41
N GLY A 142 3.82 0.57 8.64
CA GLY A 142 2.74 -0.05 7.89
C GLY A 142 3.23 -0.67 6.57
N GLY A 143 2.32 -1.28 5.84
CA GLY A 143 2.62 -2.07 4.65
C GLY A 143 1.38 -2.71 4.05
N PHE A 144 1.55 -3.41 2.93
CA PHE A 144 0.44 -4.12 2.30
C PHE A 144 0.60 -5.63 2.43
N ALA A 145 -0.43 -6.28 2.97
CA ALA A 145 -0.59 -7.73 2.94
C ALA A 145 -1.33 -8.13 1.66
N TYR A 146 -0.93 -9.23 1.04
CA TYR A 146 -1.55 -9.81 -0.14
C TYR A 146 -1.88 -11.28 0.07
N LYS A 147 -3.11 -11.63 -0.29
CA LYS A 147 -3.59 -13.00 -0.36
C LYS A 147 -3.35 -13.53 -1.77
N PHE A 148 -2.85 -14.76 -1.83
CA PHE A 148 -2.67 -15.52 -3.06
C PHE A 148 -3.59 -16.74 -3.03
N ASP A 149 -3.99 -17.25 -4.19
CA ASP A 149 -4.82 -18.44 -4.28
C ASP A 149 -4.03 -19.73 -4.02
N SER A 150 -4.76 -20.84 -3.86
CA SER A 150 -4.28 -22.08 -3.24
C SER A 150 -2.98 -22.61 -3.88
N GLY A 151 -1.94 -22.74 -3.06
CA GLY A 151 -0.63 -23.25 -3.44
C GLY A 151 0.51 -22.29 -3.12
N GLU A 152 0.22 -20.99 -3.07
CA GLU A 152 1.22 -19.95 -2.74
C GLU A 152 1.03 -19.36 -1.34
N GLN A 153 2.16 -19.12 -0.67
CA GLN A 153 2.17 -18.48 0.64
C GLN A 153 1.78 -16.99 0.52
N HIS A 154 0.92 -16.52 1.40
CA HIS A 154 0.57 -15.10 1.50
C HIS A 154 1.79 -14.25 1.84
N ARG A 155 1.82 -13.02 1.34
CA ARG A 155 3.00 -12.14 1.48
C ARG A 155 2.60 -10.77 2.01
N TYR A 156 3.55 -10.07 2.61
CA TYR A 156 3.41 -8.65 2.90
C TYR A 156 4.63 -7.86 2.42
N PHE A 157 4.39 -6.61 2.11
CA PHE A 157 5.38 -5.64 1.65
C PHE A 157 5.41 -4.49 2.67
N PRO A 158 6.39 -4.47 3.58
CA PRO A 158 6.51 -3.38 4.55
C PRO A 158 6.94 -2.10 3.86
N LEU A 159 6.50 -0.94 4.34
CA LEU A 159 7.11 0.32 3.92
C LEU A 159 8.58 0.36 4.36
N ALA A 160 9.45 0.65 3.42
CA ALA A 160 10.84 0.97 3.70
C ALA A 160 10.90 2.36 4.34
N GLY A 161 11.34 2.44 5.60
CA GLY A 161 11.54 3.72 6.29
C GLY A 161 12.67 4.58 5.71
N LYS A 162 13.45 4.04 4.77
CA LYS A 162 14.54 4.69 4.05
C LYS A 162 14.25 4.65 2.55
N PRO A 163 14.38 5.76 1.81
CA PRO A 163 14.28 5.75 0.37
C PRO A 163 15.47 4.99 -0.22
N VAL A 164 15.30 3.72 -0.59
CA VAL A 164 16.24 2.99 -1.44
C VAL A 164 15.77 3.14 -2.89
N LEU A 165 16.03 4.30 -3.49
CA LEU A 165 16.07 4.42 -4.95
C LEU A 165 17.51 4.13 -5.37
N SER A 166 17.82 2.86 -5.58
CA SER A 166 19.00 2.46 -6.33
C SER A 166 18.53 1.75 -7.58
N ASP A 167 19.15 2.00 -8.74
CA ASP A 167 18.86 1.30 -10.00
C ASP A 167 18.89 -0.24 -9.85
N ALA A 168 19.65 -0.74 -8.87
CA ALA A 168 19.69 -2.16 -8.48
C ALA A 168 18.36 -2.70 -7.91
N GLY A 169 17.52 -1.85 -7.30
CA GLY A 169 16.22 -2.23 -6.73
C GLY A 169 15.14 -2.49 -7.80
N LEU A 170 15.20 -1.76 -8.91
CA LEU A 170 14.37 -2.00 -10.09
C LEU A 170 14.79 -3.26 -10.84
N GLN A 171 16.10 -3.52 -10.93
CA GLN A 171 16.63 -4.70 -11.63
C GLN A 171 16.34 -6.01 -10.89
N ASN A 172 16.42 -6.04 -9.55
CA ASN A 172 16.12 -7.23 -8.75
C ASN A 172 14.62 -7.57 -8.64
N ALA A 173 13.72 -6.64 -8.97
CA ALA A 173 12.28 -6.92 -9.07
C ALA A 173 11.88 -7.52 -10.42
N VAL A 174 12.75 -7.43 -11.44
CA VAL A 174 12.53 -7.88 -12.81
C VAL A 174 13.26 -9.19 -13.12
N THR A 175 14.28 -9.56 -12.34
CA THR A 175 14.96 -10.85 -12.49
C THR A 175 14.27 -11.96 -11.68
N PRO A 176 13.62 -12.95 -12.31
CA PRO A 176 13.31 -14.20 -11.62
C PRO A 176 14.63 -14.90 -11.28
N GLU A 177 14.79 -15.23 -10.01
CA GLU A 177 15.92 -15.98 -9.48
C GLU A 177 15.95 -17.38 -10.13
N SER A 178 17.01 -17.63 -10.91
CA SER A 178 17.61 -18.91 -11.30
C SER A 178 16.70 -20.10 -11.70
N ALA A 179 16.58 -20.32 -13.02
CA ALA A 179 16.49 -21.67 -13.54
C ALA A 179 17.84 -22.38 -13.30
N SER A 180 17.88 -23.22 -12.27
CA SER A 180 18.95 -24.21 -12.07
C SER A 180 18.54 -25.50 -12.78
N VAL A 181 19.18 -25.81 -13.90
CA VAL A 181 19.60 -27.16 -14.33
C VAL A 181 20.87 -27.00 -15.17
#